data_AF-A0A7S4R4S2-F1
#
_entry.id   AF-A0A7S4R4S2-F1
#
_cell.length_a   1.000
_cell.length_b   1.000
_cell.length_c   1.000
_cell.angle_alpha   90.00
_cell.angle_beta   90.00
_cell.angle_gamma   90.00
#
_symmetry.space_group_name_H-M   'P 1'
#
loop_
_entity.id
_entity.type
_entity.pdbx_description
1 polymer ?
#
loop_
_entity_poly.entity_id
_entity_poly.type
_entity_poly.pdbx_seq_one_letter_code
_entity_poly.pdbx_strand_id
1 'polypeptide(L)'
;MFAMVGGATLTELRSSLVLAELERDGGVSPHVGPFVDFSDVGSLLTSAGFTLPTVDIDTIKIGYPNAMILMEHLQRMGEGNASLQRRERIGVDTFLAASCIYDEMFKLDDDGDDGVEASAQIIYAIGWTPHESQPQPLERGTAKHKVGDVNVVHTETKK
;
A
#
# COMPACT_ATOMS: atom_id res chain seq x y z
N MET A 1 8.73 -0.28 17.07
CA MET A 1 7.49 -0.50 16.31
C MET A 1 7.08 0.81 15.69
N PHE A 2 6.71 0.81 14.41
CA PHE A 2 6.14 1.97 13.74
C PHE A 2 5.06 1.53 12.75
N ALA A 3 4.23 2.47 12.33
CA ALA A 3 3.24 2.30 11.27
C ALA A 3 3.41 3.41 10.24
N MET A 4 3.22 3.10 8.97
CA MET A 4 3.28 4.07 7.88
C MET A 4 2.35 3.70 6.73
N VAL A 5 2.06 4.66 5.87
CA VAL A 5 1.24 4.47 4.67
C VAL A 5 2.05 3.75 3.58
N GLY A 6 1.45 2.74 2.95
CA GLY A 6 2.10 1.86 1.97
C GLY A 6 1.81 2.18 0.50
N GLY A 7 2.55 1.50 -0.37
CA GLY A 7 2.51 1.56 -1.84
C GLY A 7 1.12 1.60 -2.49
N ALA A 8 0.20 0.78 -1.96
CA ALA A 8 -1.13 0.59 -2.51
C ALA A 8 -2.17 1.62 -2.00
N THR A 9 -1.72 2.72 -1.40
CA THR A 9 -2.63 3.78 -0.94
C THR A 9 -3.06 4.69 -2.09
N LEU A 10 -4.37 5.01 -2.12
CA LEU A 10 -5.01 5.87 -3.11
C LEU A 10 -4.74 5.44 -4.56
N THR A 11 -4.70 4.13 -4.79
CA THR A 11 -4.51 3.56 -6.13
C THR A 11 -5.61 3.99 -7.10
N GLU A 12 -6.82 4.14 -6.58
CA GLU A 12 -8.02 4.58 -7.31
C GLU A 12 -7.84 6.02 -7.78
N LEU A 13 -7.56 6.94 -6.84
CA LEU A 13 -7.34 8.36 -7.14
C LEU A 13 -6.18 8.59 -8.10
N ARG A 14 -5.07 7.87 -7.90
CA ARG A 14 -3.89 7.95 -8.77
C ARG A 14 -4.26 7.57 -10.20
N SER A 15 -4.99 6.47 -10.37
CA SER A 15 -5.38 5.97 -11.70
C SER A 15 -6.31 6.96 -12.40
N SER A 16 -7.33 7.47 -11.69
CA SER A 16 -8.29 8.42 -12.24
C SER A 16 -7.64 9.74 -12.68
N LEU A 17 -6.70 10.28 -11.89
CA LEU A 17 -5.96 11.50 -12.24
C LEU A 17 -5.04 11.30 -13.45
N VAL A 18 -4.34 10.17 -13.51
CA VAL A 18 -3.47 9.84 -14.65
C VAL A 18 -4.27 9.74 -15.95
N LEU A 19 -5.43 9.09 -15.91
CA LEU A 19 -6.31 8.95 -17.07
C LEU A 19 -6.89 10.30 -17.51
N ALA A 20 -7.36 11.11 -16.57
CA ALA A 20 -7.89 12.44 -16.85
C ALA A 20 -6.84 13.36 -17.49
N GLU A 21 -5.62 13.38 -16.95
CA GLU A 21 -4.53 14.18 -17.49
C GLU A 21 -4.07 13.71 -18.87
N LEU A 22 -4.05 12.40 -19.09
CA LEU A 22 -3.72 11.84 -20.39
C LEU A 22 -4.74 12.27 -21.45
N GLU A 23 -6.02 12.27 -21.11
CA GLU A 23 -7.11 12.66 -22.02
C GLU A 23 -7.13 14.18 -22.28
N ARG A 24 -6.96 15.00 -21.24
CA ARG A 24 -7.17 16.46 -21.31
C ARG A 24 -5.91 17.24 -21.64
N ASP A 25 -4.80 16.88 -21.02
CA ASP A 25 -3.56 17.65 -21.05
C ASP A 25 -2.47 16.99 -21.91
N GLY A 26 -2.69 15.76 -22.39
CA GLY A 26 -1.75 15.03 -23.24
C GLY A 26 -0.44 14.64 -22.53
N GLY A 27 -0.43 14.66 -21.19
CA GLY A 27 0.74 14.33 -20.39
C GLY A 27 0.42 14.26 -18.90
N VAL A 28 1.20 13.46 -18.17
CA VAL A 28 0.92 13.09 -16.78
C VAL A 28 1.84 13.83 -15.81
N SER A 29 1.27 14.30 -14.70
CA SER A 29 1.97 14.91 -13.56
C SER A 29 1.90 13.97 -12.34
N PRO A 30 2.94 13.90 -11.50
CA PRO A 30 2.87 13.14 -10.26
C PRO A 30 1.93 13.84 -9.28
N HIS A 31 0.73 13.30 -9.06
CA HIS A 31 -0.25 13.82 -8.09
C HIS A 31 -0.17 13.15 -6.72
N VAL A 32 0.12 11.85 -6.72
CA VAL A 32 0.31 11.06 -5.51
C VAL A 32 1.80 10.87 -5.32
N GLY A 33 2.30 11.15 -4.11
CA GLY A 33 3.71 10.98 -3.78
C GLY A 33 4.16 9.51 -3.89
N PRO A 34 5.48 9.27 -4.02
CA PRO A 34 6.01 7.91 -3.97
C PRO A 34 5.82 7.34 -2.56
N PHE A 35 5.21 6.16 -2.49
CA PHE A 35 5.09 5.40 -1.24
C PHE A 35 6.11 4.27 -1.21
N VAL A 36 6.39 3.78 -0.01
CA VAL A 36 7.31 2.67 0.22
C VAL A 36 6.57 1.35 0.00
N ASP A 37 7.22 0.38 -0.64
CA ASP A 37 6.73 -0.99 -0.75
C ASP A 37 7.07 -1.81 0.51
N PHE A 38 6.30 -2.86 0.78
CA PHE A 38 6.48 -3.70 1.96
C PHE A 38 7.87 -4.35 2.01
N SER A 39 8.39 -4.72 0.83
CA SER A 39 9.67 -5.40 0.65
C SER A 39 10.85 -4.49 1.04
N ASP A 40 10.73 -3.20 0.79
CA ASP A 40 11.72 -2.19 1.14
C ASP A 40 11.79 -1.98 2.66
N VAL A 41 10.65 -1.99 3.38
CA VAL A 41 10.61 -1.83 4.84
C VAL A 41 11.40 -2.93 5.55
N GLY A 42 11.21 -4.19 5.14
CA GLY A 42 11.94 -5.33 5.71
C GLY A 42 13.45 -5.24 5.46
N SER A 43 13.83 -4.81 4.24
CA SER A 43 15.23 -4.59 3.86
C SER A 43 15.87 -3.46 4.65
N LEU A 44 15.14 -2.36 4.89
CA LEU A 44 15.58 -1.23 5.69
C LEU A 44 15.78 -1.60 7.16
N LEU A 45 14.86 -2.36 7.75
CA LEU A 45 14.99 -2.83 9.14
C LEU A 45 16.22 -3.72 9.34
N THR A 46 16.44 -4.64 8.40
CA THR A 46 17.61 -5.54 8.44
C THR A 46 18.90 -4.73 8.27
N SER A 47 18.91 -3.76 7.34
CA SER A 47 20.06 -2.88 7.10
C SER A 47 20.35 -1.94 8.29
N ALA A 48 19.32 -1.56 9.05
CA ALA A 48 19.44 -0.79 10.28
C ALA A 48 19.93 -1.62 11.48
N GLY A 49 20.14 -2.93 11.33
CA GLY A 49 20.70 -3.80 12.37
C GLY A 49 19.67 -4.39 13.33
N PHE A 50 18.37 -4.30 13.03
CA PHE A 50 17.34 -5.01 13.79
C PHE A 50 17.34 -6.50 13.43
N THR A 51 17.11 -7.35 14.42
CA THR A 51 16.87 -8.79 14.24
C THR A 51 15.39 -9.10 14.34
N LEU A 52 14.99 -10.23 13.75
CA LEU A 52 13.59 -10.70 13.72
C LEU A 52 12.58 -9.63 13.23
N PRO A 53 12.81 -8.99 12.06
CA PRO A 53 11.85 -8.03 11.52
C PRO A 53 10.54 -8.75 11.19
N THR A 54 9.45 -8.26 11.75
CA THR A 54 8.08 -8.67 11.41
C THR A 54 7.39 -7.46 10.80
N VAL A 55 6.95 -7.63 9.56
CA VAL A 55 6.22 -6.61 8.81
C VAL A 55 4.86 -7.19 8.48
N ASP A 56 3.81 -6.44 8.79
CA ASP A 56 2.42 -6.79 8.51
C ASP A 56 1.77 -5.68 7.68
N ILE A 57 0.78 -6.05 6.87
CA ILE A 57 0.10 -5.13 5.96
C ILE A 57 -1.39 -5.24 6.19
N ASP A 58 -2.01 -4.10 6.44
CA ASP A 58 -3.46 -3.96 6.49
C ASP A 58 -3.93 -3.02 5.37
N THR A 59 -5.03 -3.35 4.71
CA THR A 59 -5.61 -2.51 3.65
C THR A 59 -7.04 -2.19 4.03
N ILE A 60 -7.27 -0.92 4.31
CA ILE A 60 -8.57 -0.40 4.74
C ILE A 60 -9.23 0.25 3.53
N LYS A 61 -10.42 -0.22 3.19
CA LYS A 61 -11.29 0.40 2.19
C LYS A 61 -12.19 1.41 2.88
N ILE A 62 -12.19 2.64 2.42
CA ILE A 62 -12.96 3.75 2.99
C ILE A 62 -13.93 4.25 1.92
N GLY A 63 -15.23 4.26 2.25
CA GLY A 63 -16.25 4.83 1.38
C GLY A 63 -16.35 6.35 1.54
N TYR A 64 -16.42 7.06 0.42
CA TYR A 64 -16.68 8.49 0.34
C TYR A 64 -17.91 8.77 -0.53
N PRO A 65 -18.70 9.83 -0.26
CA PRO A 65 -19.86 10.14 -1.09
C PRO A 65 -19.54 10.49 -2.54
N ASN A 66 -18.37 11.09 -2.82
CA ASN A 66 -17.86 11.36 -4.16
C ASN A 66 -16.36 11.68 -4.12
N ALA A 67 -15.73 11.69 -5.30
CA ALA A 67 -14.30 11.95 -5.43
C ALA A 67 -13.87 13.37 -4.98
N MET A 68 -14.74 14.37 -5.11
CA MET A 68 -14.43 15.74 -4.70
C MET A 68 -14.32 15.87 -3.18
N ILE A 69 -15.21 15.20 -2.43
CA ILE A 69 -15.17 15.13 -0.97
C ILE A 69 -13.93 14.37 -0.50
N LEU A 70 -13.56 13.29 -1.18
CA LEU A 70 -12.28 12.59 -0.92
C LEU A 70 -11.09 13.54 -1.07
N MET A 71 -10.99 14.26 -2.20
CA MET A 71 -9.88 15.18 -2.45
C MET A 71 -9.84 16.35 -1.45
N GLU A 72 -11.01 16.90 -1.09
CA GLU A 72 -11.10 17.92 -0.04
C GLU A 72 -10.65 17.36 1.32
N HIS A 73 -11.04 16.13 1.65
CA HIS A 73 -10.65 15.50 2.91
C HIS A 73 -9.14 15.29 2.99
N LEU A 74 -8.52 14.78 1.91
CA LEU A 74 -7.06 14.65 1.81
C LEU A 74 -6.35 16.00 1.98
N GLN A 75 -6.88 17.06 1.35
CA GLN A 75 -6.34 18.40 1.52
C GLN A 75 -6.41 18.86 2.99
N ARG A 76 -7.52 18.60 3.69
CA ARG A 76 -7.70 18.94 5.10
C ARG A 76 -6.83 18.09 6.04
N MET A 77 -6.51 16.86 5.65
CA MET A 77 -5.55 16.00 6.36
C MET A 77 -4.10 16.47 6.20
N GLY A 78 -3.82 17.39 5.27
CA GLY A 78 -2.47 17.83 4.95
C GLY A 78 -1.76 16.92 3.93
N GLU A 79 -2.47 15.97 3.33
CA GLU A 79 -1.97 15.05 2.28
C GLU A 79 -1.95 15.74 0.90
N GLY A 80 -1.53 17.01 0.89
CA GLY A 80 -1.29 17.76 -0.33
C GLY A 80 -0.03 17.29 -1.05
N ASN A 81 -0.03 17.32 -2.38
CA ASN A 81 1.10 16.86 -3.18
C ASN A 81 2.38 17.68 -2.92
N ALA A 82 3.41 17.06 -2.35
CA ALA A 82 4.72 17.69 -2.06
C ALA A 82 5.82 17.38 -3.10
N SER A 83 5.46 16.79 -4.26
CA SER A 83 6.44 16.39 -5.27
C SER A 83 7.12 17.59 -5.94
N LEU A 84 8.45 17.52 -6.12
CA LEU A 84 9.23 18.59 -6.76
C LEU A 84 8.84 18.84 -8.23
N GLN A 85 8.44 17.77 -8.93
CA GLN A 85 8.05 17.82 -10.35
C GLN A 85 6.54 17.98 -10.55
N ARG A 86 5.79 18.35 -9.50
CA ARG A 86 4.34 18.58 -9.63
C ARG A 86 4.06 19.77 -10.52
N ARG A 87 2.99 19.71 -11.30
CA ARG A 87 2.39 20.91 -11.89
C ARG A 87 1.83 21.82 -10.79
N GLU A 88 2.11 23.12 -10.87
CA GLU A 88 1.63 24.09 -9.89
C GLU A 88 0.11 24.33 -9.98
N ARG A 89 -0.45 24.17 -11.18
CA ARG A 89 -1.87 24.37 -11.46
C ARG A 89 -2.36 23.26 -12.37
N ILE A 90 -3.58 22.83 -12.11
CA ILE A 90 -4.33 21.86 -12.90
C ILE A 90 -5.64 22.53 -13.33
N GLY A 91 -6.10 22.20 -14.53
CA GLY A 91 -7.36 22.70 -15.04
C GLY A 91 -8.54 22.16 -14.25
N VAL A 92 -9.58 22.98 -14.08
CA VAL A 92 -10.85 22.53 -13.49
C VAL A 92 -11.44 21.38 -14.32
N ASP A 93 -11.27 21.42 -15.64
CA ASP A 93 -11.73 20.38 -16.57
C ASP A 93 -11.06 19.02 -16.28
N THR A 94 -9.75 19.02 -15.97
CA THR A 94 -9.02 17.80 -15.61
C THR A 94 -9.50 17.22 -14.29
N PHE A 95 -9.77 18.06 -13.28
CA PHE A 95 -10.36 17.61 -12.02
C PHE A 95 -11.77 17.03 -12.20
N LEU A 96 -12.59 17.68 -13.01
CA LEU A 96 -13.94 17.20 -13.30
C LEU A 96 -13.89 15.86 -14.05
N ALA A 97 -13.02 15.73 -15.06
CA ALA A 97 -12.80 14.48 -15.77
C ALA A 97 -12.31 13.37 -14.82
N ALA A 98 -11.37 13.68 -13.91
CA ALA A 98 -10.90 12.73 -12.91
C ALA A 98 -12.02 12.26 -11.98
N SER A 99 -12.92 13.16 -11.55
CA SER A 99 -14.09 12.80 -10.74
C SER A 99 -15.00 11.84 -11.50
N CYS A 100 -15.33 12.14 -12.75
CA CYS A 100 -16.18 11.27 -13.56
C CYS A 100 -15.56 9.88 -13.80
N ILE A 101 -14.25 9.83 -14.08
CA ILE A 101 -13.52 8.57 -14.25
C ILE A 101 -13.51 7.77 -12.94
N TYR A 102 -13.32 8.45 -11.80
CA TYR A 102 -13.35 7.83 -10.49
C TYR A 102 -14.71 7.19 -10.22
N ASP A 103 -15.78 7.96 -10.43
CA ASP A 103 -17.16 7.50 -10.22
C ASP A 103 -17.51 6.32 -11.12
N GLU A 104 -16.96 6.20 -12.33
CA GLU A 104 -17.22 5.06 -13.22
C GLU A 104 -16.39 3.81 -12.87
N MET A 105 -15.13 3.99 -12.44
CA MET A 105 -14.19 2.88 -12.25
C MET A 105 -14.16 2.31 -10.83
N PHE A 106 -14.46 3.13 -9.83
CA PHE A 106 -14.21 2.83 -8.42
C PHE A 106 -15.44 3.15 -7.54
N LYS A 107 -16.62 2.70 -8.00
CA LYS A 107 -17.84 2.77 -7.19
C LYS A 107 -17.71 1.95 -5.92
N LEU A 108 -18.37 2.40 -4.87
CA LEU A 108 -18.49 1.64 -3.64
C LEU A 108 -19.34 0.38 -3.89
N ASP A 109 -18.81 -0.79 -3.51
CA ASP A 109 -19.45 -2.10 -3.74
C ASP A 109 -20.59 -2.43 -2.72
N ASP A 110 -21.21 -1.43 -2.08
CA ASP A 110 -22.24 -1.65 -1.05
C ASP A 110 -23.67 -1.52 -1.61
N ASP A 111 -24.59 -2.37 -1.12
CA ASP A 111 -25.92 -2.68 -1.67
C ASP A 111 -26.96 -1.53 -1.56
N GLY A 112 -26.53 -0.27 -1.43
CA GLY A 112 -27.47 0.85 -1.33
C GLY A 112 -26.93 2.28 -1.27
N ASP A 113 -25.62 2.51 -1.10
CA ASP A 113 -25.06 3.87 -1.02
C ASP A 113 -24.26 4.22 -2.28
N ASP A 114 -24.68 5.29 -2.96
CA ASP A 114 -23.91 5.92 -4.03
C ASP A 114 -22.65 6.55 -3.43
N GLY A 115 -21.48 6.11 -3.90
CA GLY A 115 -20.20 6.62 -3.43
C GLY A 115 -19.02 6.02 -4.17
N VAL A 116 -17.84 6.42 -3.73
CA VAL A 116 -16.56 5.98 -4.28
C VAL A 116 -15.69 5.34 -3.20
N GLU A 117 -14.95 4.31 -3.58
CA GLU A 117 -14.01 3.62 -2.69
C GLU A 117 -12.63 4.28 -2.74
N ALA A 118 -11.99 4.45 -1.58
CA ALA A 118 -10.59 4.82 -1.47
C ALA A 118 -9.85 3.81 -0.60
N SER A 119 -8.75 3.27 -1.11
CA SER A 119 -7.92 2.30 -0.38
C SER A 119 -6.80 3.01 0.39
N ALA A 120 -6.66 2.68 1.67
CA ALA A 120 -5.55 3.10 2.52
C ALA A 120 -4.78 1.86 3.01
N GLN A 121 -3.54 1.71 2.54
CA GLN A 121 -2.68 0.62 2.98
C GLN A 121 -1.81 1.09 4.14
N ILE A 122 -1.83 0.36 5.25
CA ILE A 122 -1.00 0.62 6.42
C ILE A 122 -0.01 -0.53 6.58
N ILE A 123 1.27 -0.19 6.63
CA ILE A 123 2.36 -1.11 6.90
C ILE A 123 2.74 -0.98 8.38
N TYR A 124 2.63 -2.08 9.11
CA TYR A 124 3.08 -2.19 10.49
C TYR A 124 4.43 -2.90 10.53
N ALA A 125 5.39 -2.33 11.25
CA ALA A 125 6.73 -2.87 11.29
C ALA A 125 7.26 -2.93 12.72
N ILE A 126 7.74 -4.11 13.12
CA ILE A 126 8.37 -4.38 14.40
C ILE A 126 9.73 -5.02 14.14
N GLY A 127 10.77 -4.50 14.78
CA GLY A 127 12.10 -5.10 14.79
C GLY A 127 12.61 -5.14 16.22
N TRP A 128 13.40 -6.16 16.53
CA TRP A 128 14.00 -6.34 17.84
C TRP A 128 15.49 -6.01 17.79
N THR A 129 16.02 -5.49 18.90
CA THR A 129 17.46 -5.36 19.05
C THR A 129 18.06 -6.78 19.17
N PRO A 130 19.24 -7.05 18.60
CA PRO A 130 19.94 -8.31 18.81
C PRO A 130 20.09 -8.62 20.30
N HIS A 131 19.83 -9.86 20.69
CA HIS A 131 20.04 -10.35 22.05
C HIS A 131 20.69 -11.73 22.02
N GLU A 132 21.60 -12.01 22.95
CA GLU A 132 22.41 -13.26 22.97
C GLU A 132 21.55 -14.52 23.09
N SER A 133 20.36 -14.41 23.71
CA SER A 133 19.42 -15.54 23.83
C SER A 133 18.68 -15.87 22.53
N GLN A 134 18.87 -15.10 21.45
CA GLN A 134 18.22 -15.35 20.18
C GLN A 134 18.84 -16.58 19.50
N PRO A 135 18.03 -17.48 18.93
CA PRO A 135 18.53 -18.67 18.27
C PRO A 135 19.39 -18.27 17.07
N GLN A 136 20.66 -18.66 17.10
CA GLN A 136 21.56 -18.48 15.98
C GLN A 136 21.38 -19.62 14.97
N PRO A 137 21.50 -19.34 13.66
CA PRO A 137 21.56 -20.39 12.65
C PRO A 137 22.69 -21.38 12.99
N LEU A 138 22.40 -22.68 12.89
CA LEU A 138 23.44 -23.70 13.04
C LEU A 138 24.46 -23.57 11.90
N GLU A 139 25.69 -24.02 12.17
CA GLU A 139 26.76 -23.99 11.17
C GLU A 139 26.37 -24.78 9.92
N ARG A 140 26.80 -24.29 8.75
CA ARG A 140 26.54 -24.99 7.48
C ARG A 140 27.15 -26.39 7.53
N GLY A 141 26.35 -27.41 7.23
CA GLY A 141 26.78 -28.80 7.24
C GLY A 141 26.42 -29.61 8.49
N THR A 142 25.81 -28.98 9.51
CA THR A 142 25.38 -29.69 10.74
C THR A 142 24.00 -30.36 10.64
N ALA A 143 23.46 -30.53 9.43
CA ALA A 143 22.17 -31.17 9.22
C ALA A 143 22.23 -32.65 9.62
N LYS A 144 21.46 -33.04 10.66
CA LYS A 144 21.41 -34.42 11.16
C LYS A 144 20.42 -35.31 10.41
N HIS A 145 19.50 -34.72 9.67
CA HIS A 145 18.43 -35.42 8.95
C HIS A 145 18.48 -35.01 7.48
N LYS A 146 18.34 -35.98 6.57
CA LYS A 146 18.17 -35.72 5.15
C LYS A 146 16.72 -35.32 4.90
N VAL A 147 16.51 -34.30 4.06
CA VAL A 147 15.16 -33.84 3.69
C VAL A 147 14.31 -34.96 3.09
N GLY A 148 14.93 -35.94 2.42
CA GLY A 148 14.23 -37.11 1.86
C GLY A 148 13.68 -38.11 2.89
N ASP A 149 14.09 -38.04 4.16
CA ASP A 149 13.60 -38.93 5.22
C ASP A 149 12.37 -38.37 5.94
N VAL A 150 11.93 -37.15 5.59
CA VAL A 150 10.73 -36.51 6.15
C VAL A 150 9.49 -37.06 5.45
N ASN A 151 8.87 -38.09 6.04
CA ASN A 151 7.57 -38.58 5.57
C ASN A 151 6.48 -37.57 5.91
N VAL A 152 5.95 -36.89 4.88
CA VAL A 152 4.76 -36.05 5.00
C VAL A 152 3.56 -36.98 5.16
N VAL A 153 3.10 -37.18 6.39
CA VAL A 153 1.85 -37.89 6.65
C VAL A 153 0.69 -36.96 6.26
N HIS A 154 0.14 -37.14 5.06
CA HIS A 154 -1.14 -36.53 4.70
C HIS A 154 -2.21 -37.08 5.63
N THR A 155 -2.67 -36.25 6.55
CA THR A 155 -3.81 -36.59 7.41
C THR A 155 -5.06 -36.34 6.57
N GLU A 156 -5.67 -37.41 6.05
CA GLU A 156 -6.99 -37.33 5.41
C GLU A 156 -8.04 -37.02 6.48
N THR A 157 -8.51 -35.78 6.51
CA THR A 157 -9.69 -35.39 7.28
C THR A 157 -10.92 -36.08 6.67
N LYS A 158 -11.36 -37.19 7.27
CA LYS A 158 -12.63 -37.83 6.91
C LYS A 158 -13.79 -36.86 7.20
N LYS A 159 -14.63 -36.66 6.17
CA LYS A 159 -15.95 -36.02 6.23
C LYS A 159 -16.85 -36.66 7.28
#